data_AF-A0A811G5I5-F1
#
_entry.id   AF-A0A811G5I5-F1
#
_cell.length_a   1.000
_cell.length_b   1.000
_cell.length_c   1.000
_cell.angle_alpha   90.00
_cell.angle_beta   90.00
_cell.angle_gamma   90.00
#
_symmetry.space_group_name_H-M   'P 1'
#
loop_
_entity.id
_entity.type
_entity.pdbx_description
1 polymer ?
#
loop_
_entity_poly.entity_id
_entity_poly.type
_entity_poly.pdbx_seq_one_letter_code
_entity_poly.pdbx_strand_id
1 'polypeptide(L)'
;MSKTVVFDHVIYRIAHPVMQKLVNQARQAKEFQADFPHLYEYIKQVKIQIYMRLIEQLTIKYQEKTNLSAENIRRNVEKIIIDRKLLNHILGYCQTHGLYLADEYLIHDLLQHYEVKKIFDDSYNFFWEQIHEYKQLTDDQFLLSDFLPVYLKKNNYYLPNLFPNWDVEELFLDYLKILLHYKKFNNEIIEDNHPTYEDAQQTLCSLFKYDSPLPAYNKSFIDASSYDLQATSPEYLNLNIHLDEDPNNLPSLISDFLHHLNARKVDRQRKGFNTSMPINEDQFKKIYHLQTQIDVVVNASSYLKRPDTILTALISLIYYDQIFKRKILEGDPLRYQRFNYLKAIIDNTEVEIPNWVKETVNFDAIQDMPNWINRKNDFNLSHLMEKLRELVQTRDDFKISTIPQNTATEKIESIFCSYDGIAEHHKISKDSLKKIIPDTLKALSSKLETIISL
;
A
#
# COMPACT_ATOMS: atom_id res chain seq x y z
N MET A 1 26.90 13.16 -18.11
CA MET A 1 25.47 13.45 -17.94
C MET A 1 24.70 12.58 -18.93
N SER A 2 24.12 11.46 -18.49
CA SER A 2 23.25 10.68 -19.38
C SER A 2 21.95 11.45 -19.57
N LYS A 3 21.51 11.62 -20.83
CA LYS A 3 20.17 12.14 -21.13
C LYS A 3 19.14 11.38 -20.31
N THR A 4 18.24 12.11 -19.64
CA THR A 4 17.14 11.51 -18.90
C THR A 4 16.22 10.84 -19.90
N VAL A 5 16.14 9.51 -19.87
CA VAL A 5 15.23 8.75 -20.74
C VAL A 5 13.81 9.07 -20.31
N VAL A 6 13.02 9.66 -21.21
CA VAL A 6 11.60 9.96 -21.00
C VAL A 6 10.79 8.82 -21.60
N PHE A 7 10.11 8.05 -20.75
CA PHE A 7 9.17 7.03 -21.19
C PHE A 7 7.80 7.66 -21.37
N ASP A 8 7.28 7.65 -22.59
CA ASP A 8 5.93 8.16 -22.88
C ASP A 8 5.10 7.14 -23.65
N HIS A 9 4.96 5.95 -23.08
CA HIS A 9 4.15 4.85 -23.62
C HIS A 9 3.16 4.32 -22.58
N VAL A 10 2.12 3.59 -23.01
CA VAL A 10 1.00 3.17 -22.16
C VAL A 10 1.42 2.37 -20.92
N ILE A 11 2.42 1.49 -21.05
CA ILE A 11 2.94 0.70 -19.93
C ILE A 11 3.45 1.62 -18.82
N TYR A 12 4.23 2.66 -19.15
CA TYR A 12 4.72 3.63 -18.17
C TYR A 12 3.56 4.43 -17.56
N ARG A 13 2.65 4.93 -18.40
CA ARG A 13 1.50 5.74 -17.97
C ARG A 13 0.57 5.01 -17.00
N ILE A 14 0.48 3.68 -17.08
CA ILE A 14 -0.30 2.85 -16.14
C ILE A 14 0.54 2.42 -14.94
N ALA A 15 1.71 1.83 -15.17
CA ALA A 15 2.49 1.24 -14.10
C ALA A 15 3.08 2.29 -13.16
N HIS A 16 3.54 3.44 -13.67
CA HIS A 16 4.21 4.43 -12.84
C HIS A 16 3.30 5.01 -11.73
N PRO A 17 2.08 5.51 -12.02
CA PRO A 17 1.18 6.00 -10.97
C PRO A 17 0.75 4.90 -9.99
N VAL A 18 0.48 3.69 -10.48
CA VAL A 18 0.11 2.54 -9.62
C VAL A 18 1.23 2.22 -8.64
N MET A 19 2.46 2.15 -9.13
CA MET A 19 3.63 1.84 -8.31
C MET A 19 3.94 2.94 -7.29
N GLN A 20 3.74 4.22 -7.64
CA GLN A 20 3.86 5.31 -6.67
C GLN A 20 2.87 5.14 -5.51
N LYS A 21 1.61 4.80 -5.80
CA LYS A 21 0.59 4.56 -4.77
C LYS A 21 0.99 3.38 -3.87
N LEU A 22 1.47 2.27 -4.45
CA LEU A 22 1.90 1.10 -3.69
C LEU A 22 3.14 1.39 -2.83
N VAL A 23 4.15 2.11 -3.35
CA VAL A 23 5.32 2.53 -2.56
C VAL A 23 4.90 3.44 -1.41
N ASN A 24 3.99 4.39 -1.66
CA ASN A 24 3.47 5.27 -0.61
C ASN A 24 2.66 4.50 0.45
N GLN A 25 1.90 3.49 0.04
CA GLN A 25 1.20 2.59 0.96
C GLN A 25 2.19 1.80 1.83
N ALA A 26 3.22 1.20 1.22
CA ALA A 26 4.28 0.52 1.97
C ALA A 26 4.93 1.46 2.98
N ARG A 27 5.31 2.67 2.56
CA ARG A 27 5.87 3.70 3.45
C ARG A 27 4.98 3.95 4.67
N GLN A 28 3.68 4.22 4.47
CA GLN A 28 2.74 4.46 5.57
C GLN A 28 2.62 3.26 6.51
N ALA A 29 2.54 2.05 5.96
CA ALA A 29 2.52 0.82 6.75
C ALA A 29 3.79 0.69 7.61
N LYS A 30 4.97 0.97 7.03
CA LYS A 30 6.26 0.92 7.74
C LYS A 30 6.41 2.02 8.79
N GLU A 31 5.89 3.22 8.56
CA GLU A 31 5.89 4.29 9.57
C GLU A 31 5.02 3.92 10.77
N PHE A 32 3.83 3.37 10.53
CA PHE A 32 2.98 2.92 11.62
C PHE A 32 3.60 1.71 12.35
N GLN A 33 4.19 0.76 11.61
CA GLN A 33 4.93 -0.36 12.19
C GLN A 33 6.14 0.11 13.00
N ALA A 34 6.83 1.17 12.54
CA ALA A 34 7.95 1.78 13.25
C ALA A 34 7.55 2.33 14.63
N ASP A 35 6.35 2.89 14.76
CA ASP A 35 5.86 3.37 16.05
C ASP A 35 5.39 2.24 16.94
N PHE A 36 4.60 1.32 16.35
CA PHE A 36 3.89 0.30 17.09
C PHE A 36 4.16 -1.11 16.55
N PRO A 37 5.41 -1.62 16.64
CA PRO A 37 5.78 -2.93 16.12
C PRO A 37 4.93 -4.08 16.66
N HIS A 38 4.65 -4.07 17.96
CA HIS A 38 3.92 -5.14 18.61
C HIS A 38 2.41 -5.07 18.32
N LEU A 39 1.83 -3.86 18.36
CA LEU A 39 0.43 -3.62 17.98
C LEU A 39 0.20 -3.92 16.50
N TYR A 40 1.15 -3.59 15.62
CA TYR A 40 1.07 -3.87 14.19
C TYR A 40 0.92 -5.37 13.93
N GLU A 41 1.77 -6.20 14.55
CA GLU A 41 1.66 -7.65 14.43
C GLU A 41 0.36 -8.19 15.07
N TYR A 42 -0.09 -7.60 16.18
CA TYR A 42 -1.38 -7.96 16.78
C TYR A 42 -2.56 -7.66 15.85
N ILE A 43 -2.64 -6.46 15.28
CA ILE A 43 -3.72 -6.08 14.35
C ILE A 43 -3.68 -6.95 13.08
N LYS A 44 -2.52 -7.37 12.61
CA LYS A 44 -2.43 -8.37 11.51
C LYS A 44 -3.13 -9.68 11.88
N GLN A 45 -2.99 -10.15 13.11
CA GLN A 45 -3.72 -11.35 13.57
C GLN A 45 -5.22 -11.09 13.67
N VAL A 46 -5.65 -9.94 14.19
CA VAL A 46 -7.07 -9.55 14.23
C VAL A 46 -7.67 -9.51 12.82
N LYS A 47 -6.94 -8.94 11.85
CA LYS A 47 -7.34 -8.92 10.43
C LYS A 47 -7.58 -10.33 9.88
N ILE A 48 -6.71 -11.29 10.19
CA ILE A 48 -6.87 -12.70 9.80
C ILE A 48 -8.12 -13.31 10.45
N GLN A 49 -8.40 -13.00 11.72
CA GLN A 49 -9.60 -13.48 12.40
C GLN A 49 -10.89 -12.92 11.79
N ILE A 50 -10.91 -11.62 11.44
CA ILE A 50 -12.03 -11.00 10.70
C ILE A 50 -12.22 -11.70 9.36
N TYR A 51 -11.12 -11.92 8.61
CA TYR A 51 -11.16 -12.63 7.33
C TYR A 51 -11.81 -14.01 7.44
N MET A 52 -11.42 -14.82 8.43
CA MET A 52 -12.00 -16.15 8.63
C MET A 52 -13.49 -16.11 8.96
N ARG A 53 -13.91 -15.16 9.81
CA ARG A 53 -15.34 -14.96 10.14
C ARG A 53 -16.15 -14.56 8.91
N LEU A 54 -15.59 -13.72 8.04
CA LEU A 54 -16.25 -13.31 6.80
C LEU A 54 -16.42 -14.49 5.83
N ILE A 55 -15.40 -15.35 5.70
CA ILE A 55 -15.53 -16.57 4.89
C ILE A 55 -16.71 -17.40 5.37
N GLU A 56 -16.78 -17.67 6.67
CA GLU A 56 -17.84 -18.49 7.25
C GLU A 56 -19.23 -17.88 7.02
N GLN A 57 -19.40 -16.60 7.37
CA GLN A 57 -20.68 -15.91 7.25
C GLN A 57 -21.17 -15.83 5.80
N LEU A 58 -20.29 -15.48 4.86
CA LEU A 58 -20.65 -15.39 3.44
C LEU A 58 -20.91 -16.77 2.82
N THR A 59 -20.16 -17.79 3.24
CA THR A 59 -20.37 -19.17 2.76
C THR A 59 -21.75 -19.68 3.17
N ILE A 60 -22.16 -19.49 4.43
CA ILE A 60 -23.50 -19.87 4.91
C ILE A 60 -24.58 -19.17 4.07
N LYS A 61 -24.40 -17.87 3.82
CA LYS A 61 -25.35 -17.07 3.04
C LYS A 61 -25.47 -17.53 1.58
N TYR A 62 -24.36 -17.95 0.98
CA TYR A 62 -24.38 -18.53 -0.37
C TYR A 62 -25.10 -19.88 -0.42
N GLN A 63 -24.91 -20.71 0.62
CA GLN A 63 -25.60 -22.00 0.74
C GLN A 63 -27.11 -21.83 0.93
N GLU A 64 -27.55 -20.78 1.62
CA GLU A 64 -28.98 -20.45 1.79
C GLU A 64 -29.65 -20.03 0.46
N LYS A 65 -28.90 -19.40 -0.45
CA LYS A 65 -29.44 -18.74 -1.65
C LYS A 65 -29.16 -19.45 -2.96
N THR A 66 -28.29 -20.47 -2.98
CA THR A 66 -27.84 -21.12 -4.22
C THR A 66 -27.67 -22.62 -4.06
N ASN A 67 -27.78 -23.37 -5.17
CA ASN A 67 -27.46 -24.80 -5.23
C ASN A 67 -26.04 -25.05 -5.80
N LEU A 68 -25.15 -24.06 -5.69
CA LEU A 68 -23.78 -24.18 -6.21
C LEU A 68 -23.00 -25.20 -5.38
N SER A 69 -22.01 -25.84 -6.00
CA SER A 69 -21.08 -26.72 -5.27
C SER A 69 -20.28 -25.93 -4.24
N ALA A 70 -19.85 -26.59 -3.15
CA ALA A 70 -19.04 -25.97 -2.10
C ALA A 70 -17.77 -25.29 -2.65
N GLU A 71 -17.13 -25.89 -3.66
CA GLU A 71 -15.95 -25.31 -4.32
C GLU A 71 -16.28 -24.01 -5.08
N ASN A 72 -17.43 -23.95 -5.75
CA ASN A 72 -17.86 -22.73 -6.44
C ASN A 72 -18.25 -21.62 -5.46
N ILE A 73 -18.89 -21.98 -4.34
CA ILE A 73 -19.19 -21.04 -3.26
C ILE A 73 -17.90 -20.48 -2.69
N ARG A 74 -16.92 -21.33 -2.36
CA ARG A 74 -15.61 -20.91 -1.85
C ARG A 74 -14.94 -19.90 -2.77
N ARG A 75 -14.86 -20.19 -4.07
CA ARG A 75 -14.26 -19.27 -5.07
C ARG A 75 -15.00 -17.94 -5.15
N ASN A 76 -16.33 -17.94 -5.09
CA ASN A 76 -17.11 -16.70 -5.12
C ASN A 76 -16.92 -15.86 -3.85
N VAL A 77 -16.85 -16.51 -2.68
CA VAL A 77 -16.56 -15.85 -1.41
C VAL A 77 -15.15 -15.24 -1.41
N GLU A 78 -14.15 -16.00 -1.85
CA GLU A 78 -12.78 -15.50 -2.01
C GLU A 78 -12.74 -14.28 -2.94
N LYS A 79 -13.44 -14.32 -4.07
CA LYS A 79 -13.56 -13.19 -5.00
C LYS A 79 -14.19 -11.94 -4.35
N ILE A 80 -15.19 -12.11 -3.49
CA ILE A 80 -15.79 -10.98 -2.77
C ILE A 80 -14.80 -10.40 -1.76
N ILE A 81 -14.14 -11.25 -0.98
CA ILE A 81 -13.29 -10.77 0.11
C ILE A 81 -11.99 -10.15 -0.43
N ILE A 82 -11.40 -10.77 -1.44
CA ILE A 82 -10.09 -10.42 -2.02
C ILE A 82 -10.29 -9.43 -3.17
N ASP A 83 -10.86 -9.85 -4.30
CA ASP A 83 -10.93 -9.00 -5.51
C ASP A 83 -11.78 -7.75 -5.28
N ARG A 84 -12.90 -7.86 -4.56
CA ARG A 84 -13.74 -6.71 -4.18
C ARG A 84 -13.28 -6.01 -2.90
N LYS A 85 -12.18 -6.47 -2.29
CA LYS A 85 -11.54 -5.87 -1.11
C LYS A 85 -12.47 -5.70 0.11
N LEU A 86 -13.49 -6.54 0.29
CA LEU A 86 -14.48 -6.39 1.37
C LEU A 86 -13.82 -6.26 2.76
N LEU A 87 -12.74 -7.01 3.01
CA LEU A 87 -12.00 -6.92 4.27
C LEU A 87 -11.41 -5.52 4.50
N ASN A 88 -10.89 -4.89 3.46
CA ASN A 88 -10.32 -3.54 3.55
C ASN A 88 -11.44 -2.51 3.80
N HIS A 89 -12.63 -2.70 3.20
CA HIS A 89 -13.80 -1.86 3.50
C HIS A 89 -14.27 -2.00 4.95
N ILE A 90 -14.29 -3.22 5.49
CA ILE A 90 -14.61 -3.47 6.90
C ILE A 90 -13.60 -2.82 7.83
N LEU A 91 -12.29 -2.91 7.54
CA LEU A 91 -11.28 -2.18 8.34
C LEU A 91 -11.50 -0.66 8.29
N GLY A 92 -11.96 -0.14 7.15
CA GLY A 92 -12.34 1.27 7.00
C GLY A 92 -13.52 1.63 7.90
N TYR A 93 -14.52 0.75 7.99
CA TYR A 93 -15.64 0.86 8.91
C TYR A 93 -15.19 0.78 10.37
N CYS A 94 -14.25 -0.10 10.73
CA CYS A 94 -13.68 -0.16 12.09
C CYS A 94 -13.07 1.18 12.53
N GLN A 95 -12.45 1.92 11.60
CA GLN A 95 -11.87 3.23 11.88
C GLN A 95 -12.89 4.38 11.87
N THR A 96 -13.82 4.39 10.90
CA THR A 96 -14.67 5.56 10.62
C THR A 96 -16.11 5.42 11.10
N HIS A 97 -16.56 4.18 11.32
CA HIS A 97 -17.96 3.81 11.55
C HIS A 97 -18.92 4.33 10.46
N GLY A 98 -18.40 4.58 9.25
CA GLY A 98 -19.16 5.03 8.09
C GLY A 98 -19.32 3.92 7.07
N LEU A 99 -20.56 3.52 6.78
CA LEU A 99 -20.89 2.60 5.69
C LEU A 99 -21.19 3.42 4.42
N TYR A 100 -20.41 3.23 3.37
CA TYR A 100 -20.60 3.94 2.10
C TYR A 100 -21.41 3.11 1.10
N LEU A 101 -22.12 3.75 0.17
CA LEU A 101 -22.91 3.04 -0.85
C LEU A 101 -22.07 2.06 -1.69
N ALA A 102 -20.81 2.43 -1.97
CA ALA A 102 -19.87 1.53 -2.65
C ALA A 102 -19.65 0.21 -1.90
N ASP A 103 -19.69 0.25 -0.56
CA ASP A 103 -19.52 -0.91 0.31
C ASP A 103 -20.78 -1.80 0.26
N GLU A 104 -21.96 -1.19 0.13
CA GLU A 104 -23.24 -1.89 0.02
C GLU A 104 -23.37 -2.70 -1.28
N TYR A 105 -22.77 -2.21 -2.37
CA TYR A 105 -22.80 -2.89 -3.67
C TYR A 105 -21.84 -4.09 -3.75
N LEU A 106 -20.93 -4.27 -2.78
CA LEU A 106 -19.94 -5.35 -2.81
C LEU A 106 -20.56 -6.74 -2.76
N ILE A 107 -21.76 -6.87 -2.18
CA ILE A 107 -22.45 -8.16 -1.94
C ILE A 107 -23.96 -8.05 -2.09
N HIS A 108 -24.46 -7.08 -2.87
CA HIS A 108 -25.90 -6.82 -3.00
C HIS A 108 -26.70 -8.00 -3.58
N ASP A 109 -26.07 -8.85 -4.40
CA ASP A 109 -26.66 -10.09 -4.91
C ASP A 109 -26.76 -11.20 -3.84
N LEU A 110 -25.95 -11.10 -2.78
CA LEU A 110 -25.87 -12.06 -1.69
C LEU A 110 -26.60 -11.60 -0.42
N LEU A 111 -26.57 -10.32 -0.07
CA LEU A 111 -27.06 -9.79 1.21
C LEU A 111 -27.96 -8.56 1.00
N GLN A 112 -28.99 -8.46 1.83
CA GLN A 112 -29.79 -7.23 1.97
C GLN A 112 -29.01 -6.16 2.76
N HIS A 113 -29.36 -4.88 2.57
CA HIS A 113 -28.67 -3.75 3.23
C HIS A 113 -28.51 -3.93 4.75
N TYR A 114 -29.57 -4.37 5.45
CA TYR A 114 -29.51 -4.61 6.90
C TYR A 114 -28.57 -5.76 7.27
N GLU A 115 -28.40 -6.77 6.41
CA GLU A 115 -27.46 -7.87 6.62
C GLU A 115 -26.02 -7.39 6.45
N VAL A 116 -25.76 -6.55 5.43
CA VAL A 116 -24.45 -5.90 5.23
C VAL A 116 -24.08 -5.07 6.45
N LYS A 117 -24.98 -4.19 6.90
CA LYS A 117 -24.76 -3.36 8.08
C LYS A 117 -24.45 -4.20 9.32
N LYS A 118 -25.20 -5.30 9.53
CA LYS A 118 -24.95 -6.21 10.65
C LYS A 118 -23.54 -6.81 10.60
N ILE A 119 -23.07 -7.29 9.45
CA ILE A 119 -21.71 -7.85 9.32
C ILE A 119 -20.63 -6.80 9.66
N PHE A 120 -20.83 -5.56 9.21
CA PHE A 120 -19.91 -4.46 9.47
C PHE A 120 -19.91 -4.07 10.96
N ASP A 121 -21.07 -3.99 11.60
CA ASP A 121 -21.22 -3.73 13.04
C ASP A 121 -20.63 -4.86 13.89
N ASP A 122 -20.88 -6.12 13.55
CA ASP A 122 -20.31 -7.29 14.25
C ASP A 122 -18.77 -7.30 14.15
N SER A 123 -18.23 -6.93 12.97
CA SER A 123 -16.78 -6.83 12.75
C SER A 123 -16.16 -5.64 13.48
N TYR A 124 -16.87 -4.50 13.54
CA TYR A 124 -16.48 -3.31 14.30
C TYR A 124 -16.36 -3.63 15.79
N ASN A 125 -17.40 -4.25 16.36
CA ASN A 125 -17.41 -4.62 17.78
C ASN A 125 -16.26 -5.58 18.10
N PHE A 126 -16.10 -6.62 17.27
CA PHE A 126 -15.01 -7.57 17.44
C PHE A 126 -13.62 -6.91 17.36
N PHE A 127 -13.39 -6.02 16.39
CA PHE A 127 -12.11 -5.33 16.28
C PHE A 127 -11.77 -4.56 17.56
N TRP A 128 -12.72 -3.78 18.10
CA TRP A 128 -12.49 -2.98 19.30
C TRP A 128 -12.40 -3.83 20.58
N GLU A 129 -13.13 -4.95 20.66
CA GLU A 129 -12.94 -5.96 21.72
C GLU A 129 -11.50 -6.50 21.73
N GLN A 130 -10.93 -6.81 20.55
CA GLN A 130 -9.54 -7.25 20.44
C GLN A 130 -8.54 -6.16 20.84
N ILE A 131 -8.80 -4.89 20.48
CA ILE A 131 -7.95 -3.77 20.96
C ILE A 131 -8.03 -3.63 22.49
N HIS A 132 -9.19 -3.85 23.10
CA HIS A 132 -9.33 -3.86 24.56
C HIS A 132 -8.62 -5.06 25.21
N GLU A 133 -8.68 -6.25 24.60
CA GLU A 133 -7.95 -7.43 25.07
C GLU A 133 -6.43 -7.21 25.01
N TYR A 134 -5.93 -6.66 23.91
CA TYR A 134 -4.51 -6.29 23.77
C TYR A 134 -4.03 -5.40 24.91
N LYS A 135 -4.83 -4.40 25.28
CA LYS A 135 -4.53 -3.50 26.41
C LYS A 135 -4.36 -4.27 27.72
N GLN A 136 -5.24 -5.24 28.00
CA GLN A 136 -5.18 -6.05 29.22
C GLN A 136 -3.94 -6.96 29.23
N LEU A 137 -3.65 -7.62 28.11
CA LEU A 137 -2.53 -8.55 27.98
C LEU A 137 -1.17 -7.87 28.11
N THR A 138 -1.09 -6.62 27.67
CA THR A 138 0.18 -5.86 27.66
C THR A 138 0.37 -5.00 28.89
N ASP A 139 -0.56 -4.97 29.85
CA ASP A 139 -0.54 -4.05 31.01
C ASP A 139 -0.23 -2.59 30.61
N ASP A 140 -0.65 -2.19 29.41
CA ASP A 140 -0.51 -0.83 28.93
C ASP A 140 -1.61 -0.01 29.59
N GLN A 141 -1.26 0.71 30.66
CA GLN A 141 -2.20 1.57 31.41
C GLN A 141 -2.78 2.71 30.56
N PHE A 142 -2.27 2.89 29.34
CA PHE A 142 -2.66 3.96 28.45
C PHE A 142 -3.87 3.59 27.57
N LEU A 143 -4.73 4.57 27.32
CA LEU A 143 -6.02 4.41 26.63
C LEU A 143 -5.84 4.20 25.11
N LEU A 144 -5.44 2.99 24.70
CA LEU A 144 -5.28 2.61 23.29
C LEU A 144 -6.55 2.80 22.45
N SER A 145 -7.74 2.57 23.01
CA SER A 145 -9.03 2.74 22.31
C SER A 145 -9.33 4.19 21.95
N ASP A 146 -8.97 5.14 22.83
CA ASP A 146 -9.22 6.56 22.60
C ASP A 146 -8.08 7.21 21.82
N PHE A 147 -6.86 6.73 22.04
CA PHE A 147 -5.66 7.23 21.39
C PHE A 147 -5.55 6.81 19.92
N LEU A 148 -5.78 5.52 19.60
CA LEU A 148 -5.53 4.99 18.25
C LEU A 148 -6.33 5.73 17.17
N PRO A 149 -7.65 6.00 17.34
CA PRO A 149 -8.41 6.82 16.38
C PRO A 149 -7.82 8.23 16.20
N VAL A 150 -7.43 8.89 17.29
CA VAL A 150 -6.84 10.23 17.27
C VAL A 150 -5.49 10.22 16.56
N TYR A 151 -4.65 9.24 16.86
CA TYR A 151 -3.34 9.07 16.24
C TYR A 151 -3.45 8.83 14.74
N LEU A 152 -4.31 7.89 14.32
CA LEU A 152 -4.54 7.60 12.91
C LEU A 152 -5.02 8.85 12.17
N LYS A 153 -5.99 9.58 12.75
CA LYS A 153 -6.52 10.82 12.17
C LYS A 153 -5.46 11.91 12.03
N LYS A 154 -4.70 12.20 13.10
CA LYS A 154 -3.70 13.28 13.10
C LYS A 154 -2.53 13.01 12.15
N ASN A 155 -2.17 11.75 11.95
CA ASN A 155 -1.10 11.35 11.03
C ASN A 155 -1.60 11.01 9.62
N ASN A 156 -2.87 11.23 9.31
CA ASN A 156 -3.49 10.87 8.02
C ASN A 156 -3.30 9.38 7.64
N TYR A 157 -3.31 8.50 8.63
CA TYR A 157 -3.27 7.05 8.40
C TYR A 157 -4.69 6.49 8.25
N TYR A 158 -4.83 5.60 7.27
CA TYR A 158 -6.06 4.87 7.02
C TYR A 158 -5.81 3.38 7.22
N LEU A 159 -6.50 2.79 8.19
CA LEU A 159 -6.33 1.42 8.68
C LEU A 159 -6.28 0.38 7.55
N PRO A 160 -7.16 0.43 6.52
CA PRO A 160 -7.10 -0.51 5.39
C PRO A 160 -5.77 -0.48 4.64
N ASN A 161 -5.12 0.68 4.56
CA ASN A 161 -3.89 0.85 3.80
C ASN A 161 -2.65 0.44 4.59
N LEU A 162 -2.74 0.38 5.92
CA LEU A 162 -1.61 0.03 6.79
C LEU A 162 -1.25 -1.46 6.75
N PHE A 163 -2.16 -2.32 6.29
CA PHE A 163 -1.96 -3.77 6.29
C PHE A 163 -2.11 -4.33 4.87
N PRO A 164 -1.19 -4.03 3.94
CA PRO A 164 -1.23 -4.61 2.60
C PRO A 164 -1.14 -6.14 2.65
N ASN A 165 -1.85 -6.82 1.73
CA ASN A 165 -1.83 -8.29 1.59
C ASN A 165 -0.64 -8.77 0.72
N TRP A 166 0.34 -7.91 0.48
CA TRP A 166 1.45 -8.13 -0.42
C TRP A 166 2.75 -7.69 0.25
N ASP A 167 3.88 -8.23 -0.23
CA ASP A 167 5.21 -7.95 0.30
C ASP A 167 6.02 -7.05 -0.65
N VAL A 168 6.88 -6.21 -0.08
CA VAL A 168 7.72 -5.26 -0.84
C VAL A 168 8.73 -6.00 -1.72
N GLU A 169 9.24 -7.16 -1.30
CA GLU A 169 10.16 -8.00 -2.08
C GLU A 169 9.48 -8.52 -3.36
N GLU A 170 8.21 -8.93 -3.27
CA GLU A 170 7.44 -9.37 -4.45
C GLU A 170 7.16 -8.20 -5.40
N LEU A 171 6.75 -7.05 -4.83
CA LEU A 171 6.52 -5.82 -5.58
C LEU A 171 7.78 -5.32 -6.31
N PHE A 172 8.95 -5.48 -5.68
CA PHE A 172 10.25 -5.21 -6.30
C PHE A 172 10.50 -6.09 -7.53
N LEU A 173 10.28 -7.40 -7.44
CA LEU A 173 10.50 -8.33 -8.55
C LEU A 173 9.60 -8.02 -9.75
N ASP A 174 8.30 -7.81 -9.48
CA ASP A 174 7.34 -7.50 -10.53
C ASP A 174 7.61 -6.13 -11.16
N TYR A 175 8.03 -5.14 -10.38
CA TYR A 175 8.41 -3.83 -10.92
C TYR A 175 9.71 -3.87 -11.71
N LEU A 176 10.71 -4.65 -11.27
CA LEU A 176 11.97 -4.81 -12.00
C LEU A 176 11.72 -5.38 -13.41
N LYS A 177 10.81 -6.34 -13.54
CA LYS A 177 10.35 -6.85 -14.84
C LYS A 177 9.75 -5.75 -15.69
N ILE A 178 8.84 -4.95 -15.14
CA ILE A 178 8.18 -3.83 -15.86
C ILE A 178 9.20 -2.77 -16.29
N LEU A 179 10.15 -2.44 -15.42
CA LEU A 179 11.21 -1.48 -15.71
C LEU A 179 12.10 -1.94 -16.86
N LEU A 180 12.43 -3.24 -16.95
CA LEU A 180 13.16 -3.79 -18.08
C LEU A 180 12.34 -3.69 -19.39
N HIS A 181 11.02 -3.84 -19.32
CA HIS A 181 10.14 -3.65 -20.47
C HIS A 181 10.02 -2.19 -20.91
N TYR A 182 10.12 -1.20 -20.01
CA TYR A 182 10.14 0.21 -20.42
C TYR A 182 11.25 0.48 -21.44
N LYS A 183 12.40 -0.15 -21.26
CA LYS A 183 13.55 0.02 -22.14
C LYS A 183 13.35 -0.61 -23.53
N LYS A 184 12.48 -1.63 -23.64
CA LYS A 184 12.09 -2.24 -24.93
C LYS A 184 11.36 -1.24 -25.84
N PHE A 185 10.55 -0.34 -25.27
CA PHE A 185 9.64 0.55 -26.01
C PHE A 185 10.05 2.03 -25.93
N ASN A 186 11.36 2.30 -25.84
CA ASN A 186 11.86 3.67 -25.68
C ASN A 186 11.69 4.50 -26.97
N ASN A 187 11.22 5.73 -26.82
CA ASN A 187 10.87 6.65 -27.91
C ASN A 187 12.07 7.08 -28.79
N GLU A 188 13.31 6.81 -28.36
CA GLU A 188 14.50 7.13 -29.16
C GLU A 188 14.75 6.11 -30.29
N ILE A 189 14.02 4.99 -30.34
CA ILE A 189 14.21 3.91 -31.32
C ILE A 189 13.00 3.84 -32.26
N ILE A 190 13.00 4.65 -33.31
CA ILE A 190 12.17 4.56 -34.54
C ILE A 190 10.64 4.69 -34.26
N GLU A 191 9.95 5.50 -35.08
CA GLU A 191 8.55 5.94 -34.87
C GLU A 191 7.46 4.84 -34.73
N ASP A 192 7.81 3.54 -34.80
CA ASP A 192 6.86 2.42 -34.77
C ASP A 192 6.95 1.49 -33.54
N ASN A 193 7.82 1.76 -32.57
CA ASN A 193 8.05 0.81 -31.46
C ASN A 193 7.14 1.04 -30.24
N HIS A 194 5.84 1.21 -30.48
CA HIS A 194 4.83 1.30 -29.42
C HIS A 194 4.38 -0.10 -28.96
N PRO A 195 4.14 -0.30 -27.65
CA PRO A 195 3.64 -1.58 -27.14
C PRO A 195 2.24 -1.87 -27.70
N THR A 196 2.02 -3.09 -28.17
CA THR A 196 0.68 -3.57 -28.54
C THR A 196 -0.20 -3.74 -27.29
N TYR A 197 -1.51 -3.95 -27.49
CA TYR A 197 -2.41 -4.30 -26.39
C TYR A 197 -1.92 -5.57 -25.65
N GLU A 198 -1.48 -6.59 -26.39
CA GLU A 198 -0.98 -7.84 -25.82
C GLU A 198 0.32 -7.63 -25.04
N ASP A 199 1.27 -6.82 -25.57
CA ASP A 199 2.49 -6.44 -24.84
C ASP A 199 2.15 -5.72 -23.53
N ALA A 200 1.21 -4.77 -23.57
CA ALA A 200 0.79 -4.03 -22.40
C ALA A 200 0.10 -4.94 -21.39
N GLN A 201 -0.79 -5.82 -21.83
CA GLN A 201 -1.48 -6.76 -20.97
C GLN A 201 -0.50 -7.72 -20.30
N GLN A 202 0.44 -8.31 -21.05
CA GLN A 202 1.42 -9.25 -20.52
C GLN A 202 2.41 -8.58 -19.55
N THR A 203 2.75 -7.31 -19.79
CA THR A 203 3.67 -6.55 -18.93
C THR A 203 2.99 -6.08 -17.64
N LEU A 204 1.73 -5.62 -17.73
CA LEU A 204 1.01 -5.00 -16.62
C LEU A 204 0.19 -5.98 -15.78
N CYS A 205 -0.06 -7.21 -16.26
CA CYS A 205 -0.91 -8.17 -15.55
C CYS A 205 -0.44 -8.45 -14.13
N SER A 206 0.88 -8.45 -13.89
CA SER A 206 1.46 -8.64 -12.56
C SER A 206 1.10 -7.52 -11.58
N LEU A 207 0.78 -6.31 -12.06
CA LEU A 207 0.37 -5.21 -11.18
C LEU A 207 -1.05 -5.37 -10.64
N PHE A 208 -1.93 -6.03 -11.39
CA PHE A 208 -3.36 -6.08 -11.04
C PHE A 208 -3.68 -7.05 -9.91
N LYS A 209 -2.70 -7.82 -9.42
CA LYS A 209 -2.84 -8.59 -8.17
C LYS A 209 -2.64 -7.74 -6.91
N TYR A 210 -2.05 -6.54 -7.03
CA TYR A 210 -1.82 -5.66 -5.89
C TYR A 210 -3.04 -4.79 -5.64
N ASP A 211 -3.56 -4.87 -4.43
CA ASP A 211 -4.62 -3.99 -3.98
C ASP A 211 -4.13 -2.54 -3.99
N SER A 212 -4.61 -1.71 -4.92
CA SER A 212 -4.43 -0.26 -4.80
C SER A 212 -4.97 0.23 -3.43
N PRO A 213 -4.27 1.16 -2.76
CA PRO A 213 -4.73 1.70 -1.49
C PRO A 213 -6.11 2.31 -1.65
N LEU A 214 -6.99 2.07 -0.67
CA LEU A 214 -8.28 2.74 -0.62
C LEU A 214 -8.03 4.23 -0.34
N PRO A 215 -8.81 5.15 -0.93
CA PRO A 215 -8.67 6.56 -0.58
C PRO A 215 -8.86 6.70 0.94
N ALA A 216 -7.90 7.33 1.61
CA ALA A 216 -8.00 7.62 3.03
C ALA A 216 -9.15 8.61 3.19
N TYR A 217 -10.31 8.12 3.61
CA TYR A 217 -11.53 8.92 3.75
C TYR A 217 -11.35 9.93 4.90
N ASN A 218 -10.69 11.03 4.59
CA ASN A 218 -10.72 12.23 5.37
C ASN A 218 -11.51 13.25 4.56
N LYS A 219 -12.82 13.31 4.85
CA LYS A 219 -13.76 14.38 4.48
C LYS A 219 -14.20 14.45 3.00
N SER A 220 -13.32 14.25 2.03
CA SER A 220 -13.66 14.26 0.59
C SER A 220 -13.79 12.83 0.05
N PHE A 221 -14.86 12.54 -0.70
CA PHE A 221 -15.18 11.18 -1.14
C PHE A 221 -15.91 11.11 -2.48
N ILE A 222 -15.71 10.01 -3.19
CA ILE A 222 -16.44 9.71 -4.42
C ILE A 222 -17.67 8.89 -4.07
N ASP A 223 -18.86 9.41 -4.36
CA ASP A 223 -20.11 8.70 -4.12
C ASP A 223 -21.08 8.85 -5.29
N ALA A 224 -22.02 7.90 -5.39
CA ALA A 224 -23.25 8.14 -6.12
C ALA A 224 -24.05 9.17 -5.33
N SER A 225 -24.26 10.37 -5.88
CA SER A 225 -25.15 11.31 -5.20
C SER A 225 -26.57 10.78 -5.21
N SER A 226 -27.00 10.27 -4.07
CA SER A 226 -28.31 10.60 -3.49
C SER A 226 -28.40 10.03 -2.08
N TYR A 227 -28.26 10.90 -1.08
CA TYR A 227 -28.86 10.67 0.25
C TYR A 227 -30.40 10.51 0.17
N ASP A 228 -30.98 10.71 -1.02
CA ASP A 228 -32.37 10.44 -1.34
C ASP A 228 -32.50 9.02 -1.92
N LEU A 229 -32.91 8.07 -1.06
CA LEU A 229 -33.25 6.70 -1.44
C LEU A 229 -34.37 6.62 -2.51
N GLN A 230 -35.06 7.74 -2.80
CA GLN A 230 -36.11 7.85 -3.82
C GLN A 230 -35.67 8.61 -5.08
N ALA A 231 -34.46 9.19 -5.12
CA ALA A 231 -33.99 9.92 -6.29
C ALA A 231 -33.74 8.96 -7.47
N THR A 232 -34.58 9.07 -8.49
CA THR A 232 -34.52 8.33 -9.75
C THR A 232 -33.51 8.90 -10.76
N SER A 233 -32.53 9.69 -10.32
CA SER A 233 -31.47 10.24 -11.18
C SER A 233 -30.12 9.52 -10.94
N PRO A 234 -29.94 8.31 -11.48
CA PRO A 234 -28.75 7.47 -11.27
C PRO A 234 -27.54 7.86 -12.14
N GLU A 235 -27.47 9.10 -12.64
CA GLU A 235 -26.60 9.42 -13.77
C GLU A 235 -25.16 9.79 -13.41
N TYR A 236 -24.86 10.21 -12.17
CA TYR A 236 -23.54 10.77 -11.84
C TYR A 236 -22.88 10.07 -10.63
N LEU A 237 -21.63 9.65 -10.84
CA LEU A 237 -20.64 9.48 -9.77
C LEU A 237 -20.10 10.88 -9.48
N ASN A 238 -20.23 11.33 -8.25
CA ASN A 238 -19.81 12.65 -7.83
C ASN A 238 -18.55 12.55 -6.99
N LEU A 239 -17.62 13.45 -7.24
CA LEU A 239 -16.52 13.75 -6.34
C LEU A 239 -17.02 14.81 -5.35
N ASN A 240 -17.30 14.40 -4.11
CA ASN A 240 -17.64 15.30 -3.01
C ASN A 240 -16.33 15.78 -2.38
N ILE A 241 -16.11 17.09 -2.37
CA ILE A 241 -14.92 17.71 -1.76
C ILE A 241 -15.40 18.50 -0.55
N HIS A 242 -14.82 18.21 0.62
CA HIS A 242 -15.15 18.96 1.82
C HIS A 242 -14.50 20.34 1.78
N LEU A 243 -15.18 21.37 2.33
CA LEU A 243 -14.73 22.76 2.22
C LEU A 243 -13.42 23.08 2.95
N ASP A 244 -12.98 22.20 3.86
CA ASP A 244 -11.73 22.33 4.62
C ASP A 244 -10.66 21.33 4.17
N GLU A 245 -10.82 20.74 2.98
CA GLU A 245 -9.80 19.91 2.34
C GLU A 245 -8.55 20.74 2.01
N ASP A 246 -7.35 20.20 2.27
CA ASP A 246 -6.11 20.87 1.88
C ASP A 246 -6.06 20.99 0.34
N PRO A 247 -5.95 22.21 -0.22
CA PRO A 247 -5.86 22.41 -1.66
C PRO A 247 -4.74 21.60 -2.34
N ASN A 248 -3.68 21.27 -1.60
CA ASN A 248 -2.57 20.45 -2.10
C ASN A 248 -2.98 18.99 -2.39
N ASN A 249 -4.07 18.50 -1.80
CA ASN A 249 -4.59 17.15 -2.04
C ASN A 249 -5.46 17.06 -3.28
N LEU A 250 -5.96 18.19 -3.80
CA LEU A 250 -6.93 18.22 -4.90
C LEU A 250 -6.44 17.52 -6.17
N PRO A 251 -5.19 17.71 -6.66
CA PRO A 251 -4.72 17.01 -7.85
C PRO A 251 -4.76 15.48 -7.69
N SER A 252 -4.36 14.97 -6.51
CA SER A 252 -4.38 13.54 -6.19
C SER A 252 -5.81 13.00 -6.10
N LEU A 253 -6.72 13.75 -5.44
CA LEU A 253 -8.14 13.38 -5.34
C LEU A 253 -8.81 13.31 -6.71
N ILE A 254 -8.55 14.27 -7.59
CA ILE A 254 -9.12 14.30 -8.93
C ILE A 254 -8.49 13.20 -9.80
N SER A 255 -7.18 12.97 -9.71
CA SER A 255 -6.52 11.86 -10.42
C SER A 255 -7.13 10.52 -9.99
N ASP A 256 -7.29 10.28 -8.69
CA ASP A 256 -7.94 9.07 -8.16
C ASP A 256 -9.37 8.92 -8.67
N PHE A 257 -10.14 10.02 -8.69
CA PHE A 257 -11.48 10.01 -9.26
C PHE A 257 -11.49 9.61 -10.73
N LEU A 258 -10.66 10.22 -11.58
CA LEU A 258 -10.62 9.90 -13.00
C LEU A 258 -10.17 8.46 -13.26
N HIS A 259 -9.20 7.95 -12.49
CA HIS A 259 -8.74 6.56 -12.57
C HIS A 259 -9.87 5.56 -12.25
N HIS A 260 -10.71 5.87 -11.27
CA HIS A 260 -11.78 4.97 -10.82
C HIS A 260 -13.14 5.21 -11.49
N LEU A 261 -13.34 6.35 -12.15
CA LEU A 261 -14.64 6.78 -12.69
C LEU A 261 -15.26 5.74 -13.63
N ASN A 262 -14.50 5.27 -14.61
CA ASN A 262 -15.01 4.31 -15.59
C ASN A 262 -15.30 2.94 -14.95
N ALA A 263 -14.41 2.45 -14.08
CA ALA A 263 -14.60 1.18 -13.38
C ALA A 263 -15.83 1.24 -12.47
N ARG A 264 -15.97 2.29 -11.65
CA ARG A 264 -17.12 2.47 -10.76
C ARG A 264 -18.43 2.67 -11.52
N LYS A 265 -18.41 3.33 -12.68
CA LYS A 265 -19.60 3.49 -13.53
C LYS A 265 -20.05 2.14 -14.07
N VAL A 266 -19.10 1.32 -14.52
CA VAL A 266 -19.35 -0.06 -14.95
C VAL A 266 -19.88 -0.90 -13.79
N ASP A 267 -19.26 -0.85 -12.61
CA ASP A 267 -19.71 -1.63 -11.44
C ASP A 267 -21.10 -1.22 -10.96
N ARG A 268 -21.41 0.08 -10.95
CA ARG A 268 -22.73 0.61 -10.62
C ARG A 268 -23.79 0.15 -11.61
N GLN A 269 -23.54 0.33 -12.90
CA GLN A 269 -24.47 -0.09 -13.95
C GLN A 269 -24.68 -1.62 -13.94
N ARG A 270 -23.65 -2.37 -13.54
CA ARG A 270 -23.71 -3.81 -13.31
C ARG A 270 -24.48 -4.20 -12.06
N LYS A 271 -24.62 -3.32 -11.06
CA LYS A 271 -25.22 -3.62 -9.75
C LYS A 271 -24.65 -4.90 -9.11
N GLY A 272 -23.34 -5.14 -9.28
CA GLY A 272 -22.66 -6.34 -8.78
C GLY A 272 -22.70 -7.57 -9.71
N PHE A 273 -23.40 -7.52 -10.86
CA PHE A 273 -23.45 -8.60 -11.85
C PHE A 273 -22.27 -8.57 -12.85
N ASN A 274 -21.81 -9.73 -13.31
CA ASN A 274 -20.70 -9.84 -14.26
C ASN A 274 -21.17 -9.80 -15.73
N THR A 275 -21.84 -8.73 -16.15
CA THR A 275 -22.35 -8.55 -17.52
C THR A 275 -21.44 -7.64 -18.35
N SER A 276 -21.25 -7.94 -19.65
CA SER A 276 -20.52 -7.02 -20.54
C SER A 276 -21.33 -5.74 -20.72
N MET A 277 -20.65 -4.60 -20.70
CA MET A 277 -21.28 -3.31 -20.98
C MET A 277 -20.49 -2.52 -22.01
N PRO A 278 -21.19 -1.87 -22.96
CA PRO A 278 -20.55 -1.06 -23.97
C PRO A 278 -19.88 0.15 -23.31
N ILE A 279 -18.59 0.32 -23.57
CA ILE A 279 -17.84 1.51 -23.14
C ILE A 279 -17.99 2.56 -24.25
N ASN A 280 -18.39 3.77 -23.88
CA ASN A 280 -18.37 4.90 -24.80
C ASN A 280 -16.91 5.32 -25.04
N GLU A 281 -16.36 4.95 -26.20
CA GLU A 281 -14.95 5.20 -26.53
C GLU A 281 -14.57 6.69 -26.52
N ASP A 282 -15.46 7.57 -26.97
CA ASP A 282 -15.18 9.01 -26.99
C ASP A 282 -15.11 9.59 -25.58
N GLN A 283 -16.04 9.16 -24.71
CA GLN A 283 -16.00 9.53 -23.30
C GLN A 283 -14.73 8.98 -22.63
N PHE A 284 -14.36 7.74 -22.93
CA PHE A 284 -13.15 7.11 -22.41
C PHE A 284 -11.89 7.88 -22.83
N LYS A 285 -11.76 8.24 -24.12
CA LYS A 285 -10.63 9.04 -24.63
C LYS A 285 -10.53 10.40 -23.95
N LYS A 286 -11.65 11.07 -23.68
CA LYS A 286 -11.68 12.35 -22.95
C LYS A 286 -11.20 12.20 -21.51
N ILE A 287 -11.70 11.19 -20.79
CA ILE A 287 -11.28 10.89 -19.42
C ILE A 287 -9.79 10.56 -19.38
N TYR A 288 -9.33 9.72 -20.30
CA TYR A 288 -7.92 9.37 -20.42
C TYR A 288 -7.04 10.60 -20.67
N HIS A 289 -7.45 11.51 -21.57
CA HIS A 289 -6.69 12.73 -21.82
C HIS A 289 -6.62 13.64 -20.57
N LEU A 290 -7.75 13.84 -19.88
CA LEU A 290 -7.76 14.61 -18.63
C LEU A 290 -6.87 13.97 -17.56
N GLN A 291 -6.94 12.66 -17.42
CA GLN A 291 -6.09 11.89 -16.50
C GLN A 291 -4.61 12.15 -16.81
N THR A 292 -4.19 12.07 -18.08
CA THR A 292 -2.79 12.33 -18.46
C THR A 292 -2.32 13.74 -18.09
N GLN A 293 -3.20 14.75 -18.19
CA GLN A 293 -2.85 16.12 -17.79
C GLN A 293 -2.72 16.27 -16.28
N ILE A 294 -3.62 15.65 -15.51
CA ILE A 294 -3.57 15.69 -14.05
C ILE A 294 -2.37 14.91 -13.53
N ASP A 295 -2.02 13.78 -14.14
CA ASP A 295 -0.86 12.99 -13.76
C ASP A 295 0.44 13.78 -13.91
N VAL A 296 0.56 14.70 -14.87
CA VAL A 296 1.71 15.62 -14.96
C VAL A 296 1.80 16.50 -13.72
N VAL A 297 0.67 17.01 -13.24
CA VAL A 297 0.60 17.87 -12.03
C VAL A 297 0.93 17.05 -10.78
N VAL A 298 0.34 15.87 -10.62
CA VAL A 298 0.59 14.97 -9.49
C VAL A 298 2.06 14.53 -9.45
N ASN A 299 2.66 14.25 -10.61
CA ASN A 299 4.05 13.81 -10.70
C ASN A 299 5.07 14.95 -10.55
N ALA A 300 4.69 16.21 -10.79
CA ALA A 300 5.63 17.33 -10.73
C ALA A 300 6.24 17.52 -9.33
N SER A 301 5.47 17.27 -8.28
CA SER A 301 5.89 17.42 -6.87
C SER A 301 6.38 16.11 -6.23
N SER A 302 6.25 14.97 -6.91
CA SER A 302 6.59 13.66 -6.35
C SER A 302 8.10 13.38 -6.38
N TYR A 303 8.66 12.90 -5.26
CA TYR A 303 10.01 12.34 -5.23
C TYR A 303 10.14 11.11 -6.14
N LEU A 304 9.04 10.36 -6.30
CA LEU A 304 8.95 9.12 -7.08
C LEU A 304 8.66 9.36 -8.57
N LYS A 305 8.91 10.55 -9.09
CA LYS A 305 8.57 10.96 -10.47
C LYS A 305 9.32 10.22 -11.58
N ARG A 306 10.33 9.41 -11.25
CA ARG A 306 11.14 8.68 -12.24
C ARG A 306 11.09 7.16 -12.00
N PRO A 307 11.16 6.32 -13.05
CA PRO A 307 11.17 4.87 -12.90
C PRO A 307 12.28 4.34 -11.96
N ASP A 308 13.49 4.88 -12.08
CA ASP A 308 14.64 4.50 -11.26
C ASP A 308 14.44 4.86 -9.78
N THR A 309 13.74 5.96 -9.50
CA THR A 309 13.40 6.36 -8.12
C THR A 309 12.42 5.40 -7.46
N ILE A 310 11.47 4.83 -8.20
CA ILE A 310 10.57 3.78 -7.68
C ILE A 310 11.36 2.52 -7.34
N LEU A 311 12.21 2.04 -8.26
CA LEU A 311 13.02 0.85 -8.00
C LEU A 311 13.91 1.05 -6.77
N THR A 312 14.51 2.23 -6.65
CA THR A 312 15.39 2.55 -5.52
C THR A 312 14.61 2.69 -4.21
N ALA A 313 13.38 3.22 -4.25
CA ALA A 313 12.48 3.24 -3.10
C ALA A 313 12.16 1.82 -2.61
N LEU A 314 11.84 0.90 -3.52
CA LEU A 314 11.57 -0.51 -3.17
C LEU A 314 12.81 -1.17 -2.55
N ILE A 315 14.00 -1.01 -3.15
CA ILE A 315 15.25 -1.53 -2.57
C ILE A 315 15.52 -0.94 -1.18
N SER A 316 15.25 0.35 -1.00
CA SER A 316 15.45 1.04 0.27
C SER A 316 14.49 0.55 1.36
N LEU A 317 13.23 0.28 0.99
CA LEU A 317 12.23 -0.32 1.89
C LEU A 317 12.60 -1.76 2.28
N ILE A 318 13.11 -2.57 1.34
CA ILE A 318 13.65 -3.90 1.65
C ILE A 318 14.82 -3.79 2.63
N TYR A 319 15.74 -2.85 2.41
CA TYR A 319 16.86 -2.61 3.33
C TYR A 319 16.39 -2.21 4.73
N TYR A 320 15.43 -1.30 4.81
CA TYR A 320 14.78 -0.90 6.05
C TYR A 320 14.15 -2.10 6.76
N ASP A 321 13.38 -2.93 6.05
CA ASP A 321 12.68 -4.08 6.64
C ASP A 321 13.62 -5.08 7.30
N GLN A 322 14.76 -5.35 6.66
CA GLN A 322 15.77 -6.26 7.21
C GLN A 322 16.42 -5.68 8.46
N ILE A 323 16.71 -4.37 8.48
CA ILE A 323 17.22 -3.70 9.69
C ILE A 323 16.16 -3.71 10.79
N PHE A 324 14.93 -3.33 10.48
CA PHE A 324 13.84 -3.25 11.43
C PHE A 324 13.57 -4.60 12.10
N LYS A 325 13.52 -5.68 11.29
CA LYS A 325 13.37 -7.05 11.81
C LYS A 325 14.48 -7.41 12.78
N ARG A 326 15.74 -7.16 12.41
CA ARG A 326 16.89 -7.55 13.24
C ARG A 326 17.12 -6.67 14.46
N LYS A 327 16.81 -5.38 14.39
CA LYS A 327 17.05 -4.43 15.50
C LYS A 327 15.87 -4.31 16.44
N ILE A 328 14.66 -4.15 15.89
CA ILE A 328 13.46 -3.86 16.68
C ILE A 328 12.71 -5.14 17.03
N LEU A 329 12.42 -6.01 16.05
CA LEU A 329 11.60 -7.21 16.30
C LEU A 329 12.36 -8.30 17.07
N GLU A 330 13.68 -8.46 16.85
CA GLU A 330 14.53 -9.37 17.64
C GLU A 330 14.97 -8.76 19.00
N GLY A 331 14.63 -7.50 19.27
CA GLY A 331 14.85 -6.84 20.56
C GLY A 331 13.69 -7.05 21.54
N ASP A 332 13.27 -5.97 22.21
CA ASP A 332 12.05 -5.88 23.00
C ASP A 332 11.07 -4.90 22.32
N PRO A 333 10.30 -5.37 21.32
CA PRO A 333 9.40 -4.51 20.54
C PRO A 333 8.30 -3.90 21.40
N LEU A 334 7.87 -4.54 22.49
CA LEU A 334 6.84 -4.01 23.38
C LEU A 334 7.37 -2.81 24.18
N ARG A 335 8.58 -2.90 24.75
CA ARG A 335 9.19 -1.75 25.44
C ARG A 335 9.48 -0.60 24.48
N TYR A 336 10.02 -0.91 23.30
CA TYR A 336 10.26 0.10 22.27
C TYR A 336 8.97 0.83 21.85
N GLN A 337 7.88 0.07 21.64
CA GLN A 337 6.57 0.63 21.32
C GLN A 337 6.04 1.55 22.44
N ARG A 338 6.12 1.13 23.71
CA ARG A 338 5.61 1.92 24.85
C ARG A 338 6.24 3.30 24.90
N PHE A 339 7.53 3.38 24.59
CA PHE A 339 8.22 4.66 24.48
C PHE A 339 7.67 5.52 23.33
N ASN A 340 7.55 4.96 22.13
CA ASN A 340 7.01 5.70 20.98
C ASN A 340 5.57 6.17 21.23
N TYR A 341 4.79 5.36 21.93
CA TYR A 341 3.45 5.70 22.35
C TYR A 341 3.43 6.89 23.31
N LEU A 342 4.26 6.90 24.35
CA LEU A 342 4.41 8.04 25.27
C LEU A 342 4.79 9.32 24.52
N LYS A 343 5.76 9.23 23.61
CA LYS A 343 6.17 10.35 22.76
C LYS A 343 5.01 10.83 21.89
N ALA A 344 4.27 9.91 21.28
CA ALA A 344 3.11 10.24 20.48
C ALA A 344 1.99 10.90 21.30
N ILE A 345 1.76 10.51 22.55
CA ILE A 345 0.82 11.25 23.42
C ILE A 345 1.30 12.68 23.63
N ILE A 346 2.58 12.87 23.94
CA ILE A 346 3.18 14.19 24.20
C ILE A 346 3.08 15.09 22.96
N ASP A 347 3.32 14.53 21.78
CA ASP A 347 3.26 15.26 20.51
C ASP A 347 1.82 15.48 20.02
N ASN A 348 0.85 14.69 20.50
CA ASN A 348 -0.54 14.72 20.06
C ASN A 348 -1.56 15.28 21.05
N THR A 349 -1.15 15.60 22.28
CA THR A 349 -2.01 16.35 23.20
C THR A 349 -2.19 17.80 22.74
N GLU A 350 -3.38 18.35 22.96
CA GLU A 350 -3.69 19.77 22.73
C GLU A 350 -3.15 20.66 23.86
N VAL A 351 -2.76 20.07 24.99
CA VAL A 351 -2.20 20.78 26.15
C VAL A 351 -0.72 21.06 25.92
N GLU A 352 -0.30 22.30 26.14
CA GLU A 352 1.11 22.67 26.06
C GLU A 352 1.92 21.96 27.16
N ILE A 353 2.69 20.94 26.76
CA ILE A 353 3.60 20.23 27.66
C ILE A 353 4.91 21.02 27.76
N PRO A 354 5.38 21.34 28.99
CA PRO A 354 6.64 22.03 29.19
C PRO A 354 7.82 21.33 28.53
N ASN A 355 8.73 22.11 27.93
CA ASN A 355 9.89 21.57 27.20
C ASN A 355 10.76 20.65 28.06
N TRP A 356 10.91 20.93 29.36
CA TRP A 356 11.70 20.09 30.26
C TRP A 356 11.14 18.66 30.37
N VAL A 357 9.81 18.46 30.28
CA VAL A 357 9.19 17.12 30.29
C VAL A 357 9.55 16.36 29.01
N LYS A 358 9.50 17.05 27.86
CA LYS A 358 9.87 16.48 26.56
C LYS A 358 11.36 16.09 26.55
N GLU A 359 12.21 16.95 27.10
CA GLU A 359 13.65 16.71 27.22
C GLU A 359 13.96 15.52 28.12
N THR A 360 13.30 15.39 29.28
CA THR A 360 13.46 14.23 30.18
C THR A 360 13.05 12.93 29.49
N VAL A 361 11.86 12.90 28.87
CA VAL A 361 11.39 11.70 28.16
C VAL A 361 12.36 11.30 27.03
N ASN A 362 12.86 12.27 26.27
CA ASN A 362 13.86 11.99 25.22
C ASN A 362 15.20 11.51 25.80
N PHE A 363 15.64 12.06 26.93
CA PHE A 363 16.87 11.64 27.60
C PHE A 363 16.80 10.21 28.10
N ASP A 364 15.71 9.85 28.80
CA ASP A 364 15.46 8.50 29.31
C ASP A 364 15.40 7.50 28.14
N ALA A 365 14.78 7.90 27.02
CA ALA A 365 14.78 7.10 25.79
C ALA A 365 16.19 6.78 25.30
N ILE A 366 17.06 7.78 25.23
CA ILE A 366 18.42 7.63 24.69
C ILE A 366 19.24 6.72 25.61
N GLN A 367 19.06 6.82 26.94
CA GLN A 367 19.75 5.95 27.88
C GLN A 367 19.27 4.50 27.82
N ASP A 368 17.96 4.27 27.72
CA ASP A 368 17.39 2.93 27.87
C ASP A 368 17.14 2.18 26.55
N MET A 369 16.93 2.88 25.43
CA MET A 369 16.80 2.28 24.09
C MET A 369 17.89 1.26 23.74
N PRO A 370 19.18 1.46 24.10
CA PRO A 370 20.22 0.43 24.03
C PRO A 370 19.84 -0.97 24.53
N ASN A 371 18.96 -1.03 25.55
CA ASN A 371 18.53 -2.25 26.21
C ASN A 371 17.28 -2.86 25.57
N TRP A 372 16.61 -2.13 24.68
CA TRP A 372 15.37 -2.57 24.02
C TRP A 372 15.61 -2.98 22.56
N ILE A 373 16.71 -2.57 21.95
CA ILE A 373 17.06 -2.94 20.58
C ILE A 373 18.13 -4.02 20.56
N ASN A 374 18.07 -4.90 19.57
CA ASN A 374 19.13 -5.86 19.32
C ASN A 374 20.32 -5.19 18.59
N ARG A 375 21.52 -5.34 19.16
CA ARG A 375 22.78 -4.76 18.65
C ARG A 375 23.76 -5.78 18.09
N LYS A 376 23.40 -7.08 18.12
CA LYS A 376 24.35 -8.17 17.81
C LYS A 376 24.37 -8.58 16.33
N ASN A 377 23.38 -8.16 15.53
CA ASN A 377 23.14 -8.65 14.17
C ASN A 377 22.94 -7.54 13.12
N ASP A 378 23.95 -6.68 12.92
CA ASP A 378 23.83 -5.56 11.97
C ASP A 378 23.65 -6.02 10.51
N PHE A 379 22.52 -5.64 9.92
CA PHE A 379 22.28 -5.75 8.49
C PHE A 379 23.00 -4.61 7.76
N ASN A 380 23.79 -4.94 6.75
CA ASN A 380 24.62 -3.97 6.03
C ASN A 380 24.43 -4.14 4.52
N LEU A 381 25.03 -3.25 3.74
CA LEU A 381 24.86 -3.26 2.28
C LEU A 381 25.34 -4.54 1.61
N SER A 382 26.31 -5.26 2.19
CA SER A 382 26.75 -6.54 1.61
C SER A 382 25.67 -7.61 1.79
N HIS A 383 25.03 -7.65 2.97
CA HIS A 383 23.88 -8.51 3.21
C HIS A 383 22.70 -8.15 2.30
N LEU A 384 22.47 -6.86 2.02
CA LEU A 384 21.45 -6.41 1.07
C LEU A 384 21.72 -6.94 -0.34
N MET A 385 22.96 -6.86 -0.82
CA MET A 385 23.29 -7.33 -2.17
C MET A 385 23.07 -8.83 -2.33
N GLU A 386 23.43 -9.66 -1.34
CA GLU A 386 23.12 -11.09 -1.38
C GLU A 386 21.61 -11.34 -1.37
N LYS A 387 20.86 -10.65 -0.49
CA LYS A 387 19.40 -10.77 -0.43
C LYS A 387 18.74 -10.38 -1.75
N LEU A 388 19.17 -9.30 -2.40
CA LEU A 388 18.65 -8.89 -3.71
C LEU A 388 18.97 -9.92 -4.80
N ARG A 389 20.17 -10.50 -4.79
CA ARG A 389 20.54 -11.58 -5.71
C ARG A 389 19.63 -12.80 -5.49
N GLU A 390 19.52 -13.27 -4.26
CA GLU A 390 18.67 -14.41 -3.91
C GLU A 390 17.22 -14.19 -4.35
N LEU A 391 16.69 -12.99 -4.10
CA LEU A 391 15.34 -12.61 -4.52
C LEU A 391 15.15 -12.72 -6.03
N VAL A 392 16.05 -12.14 -6.83
CA VAL A 392 15.93 -12.21 -8.29
C VAL A 392 16.13 -13.64 -8.81
N GLN A 393 16.97 -14.45 -8.15
CA GLN A 393 17.18 -15.86 -8.51
C GLN A 393 15.96 -16.76 -8.25
N THR A 394 15.00 -16.34 -7.43
CA THR A 394 13.76 -17.11 -7.22
C THR A 394 12.85 -17.15 -8.45
N ARG A 395 13.14 -16.34 -9.47
CA ARG A 395 12.32 -16.13 -10.65
C ARG A 395 13.08 -16.59 -11.90
N ASP A 396 12.62 -17.68 -12.49
CA ASP A 396 13.26 -18.33 -13.65
C ASP A 396 13.32 -17.44 -14.90
N ASP A 397 12.46 -16.41 -14.98
CA ASP A 397 12.38 -15.48 -16.10
C ASP A 397 13.44 -14.35 -16.06
N PHE A 398 14.26 -14.29 -15.00
CA PHE A 398 15.42 -13.41 -14.93
C PHE A 398 16.73 -14.16 -15.21
N LYS A 399 17.55 -13.57 -16.07
CA LYS A 399 18.96 -13.91 -16.22
C LYS A 399 19.81 -12.95 -15.41
N ILE A 400 20.62 -13.48 -14.51
CA ILE A 400 21.48 -12.67 -13.64
C ILE A 400 22.97 -12.98 -13.80
N SER A 401 23.80 -11.95 -13.62
CA SER A 401 25.24 -12.10 -13.38
C SER A 401 25.71 -11.13 -12.29
N THR A 402 26.79 -11.48 -11.60
CA THR A 402 27.30 -10.71 -10.45
C THR A 402 28.77 -10.36 -10.60
N ILE A 403 29.19 -9.29 -9.94
CA ILE A 403 30.59 -8.91 -9.76
C ILE A 403 30.83 -8.72 -8.26
N PRO A 404 31.91 -9.28 -7.65
CA PRO A 404 32.88 -10.18 -8.26
C PRO A 404 32.25 -11.54 -8.62
N GLN A 405 32.79 -12.19 -9.66
CA GLN A 405 32.29 -13.47 -10.18
C GLN A 405 32.69 -14.68 -9.31
N ASN A 406 33.65 -14.51 -8.39
CA ASN A 406 34.25 -15.60 -7.62
C ASN A 406 33.69 -15.63 -6.19
N THR A 407 33.18 -16.80 -5.77
CA THR A 407 32.59 -17.05 -4.44
C THR A 407 33.61 -17.04 -3.30
N ALA A 408 34.91 -17.07 -3.58
CA ALA A 408 35.96 -17.13 -2.55
C ALA A 408 36.32 -15.77 -1.93
N THR A 409 35.83 -14.64 -2.48
CA THR A 409 36.00 -13.30 -1.90
C THR A 409 34.63 -12.62 -1.82
N GLU A 410 33.90 -12.97 -0.76
CA GLU A 410 32.44 -13.17 -0.63
C GLU A 410 31.54 -11.91 -0.54
N LYS A 411 31.78 -10.83 -1.30
CA LYS A 411 30.84 -9.68 -1.26
C LYS A 411 30.48 -9.17 -2.65
N ILE A 412 29.22 -9.35 -3.04
CA ILE A 412 28.65 -8.82 -4.29
C ILE A 412 28.72 -7.28 -4.30
N GLU A 413 29.38 -6.75 -5.31
CA GLU A 413 29.50 -5.32 -5.61
C GLU A 413 28.48 -4.86 -6.67
N SER A 414 28.07 -5.75 -7.58
CA SER A 414 27.04 -5.43 -8.57
C SER A 414 26.25 -6.66 -9.01
N ILE A 415 24.96 -6.46 -9.27
CA ILE A 415 24.04 -7.43 -9.86
C ILE A 415 23.58 -6.86 -11.21
N PHE A 416 23.68 -7.66 -12.25
CA PHE A 416 23.18 -7.34 -13.58
C PHE A 416 21.99 -8.25 -13.87
N CYS A 417 20.81 -7.66 -14.03
CA CYS A 417 19.57 -8.37 -14.29
C CYS A 417 19.13 -8.12 -15.74
N SER A 418 18.74 -9.17 -16.44
CA SER A 418 18.03 -9.11 -17.73
C SER A 418 16.79 -10.00 -17.64
N TYR A 419 15.79 -9.68 -18.46
CA TYR A 419 14.57 -10.46 -18.57
C TYR A 419 14.61 -11.29 -19.86
N ASP A 420 14.03 -12.49 -19.86
CA ASP A 420 14.03 -13.33 -21.04
C ASP A 420 13.50 -12.60 -22.29
N GLY A 421 14.28 -12.62 -23.37
CA GLY A 421 14.00 -11.90 -24.61
C GLY A 421 14.44 -10.43 -24.64
N ILE A 422 15.00 -9.88 -23.55
CA ILE A 422 15.50 -8.50 -23.47
C ILE A 422 17.02 -8.51 -23.29
N ALA A 423 17.75 -7.96 -24.28
CA ALA A 423 19.21 -7.91 -24.28
C ALA A 423 19.78 -6.87 -23.30
N GLU A 424 18.98 -5.88 -22.90
CA GLU A 424 19.44 -4.84 -21.99
C GLU A 424 19.48 -5.31 -20.53
N HIS A 425 20.61 -5.04 -19.88
CA HIS A 425 20.78 -5.30 -18.46
C HIS A 425 20.43 -4.06 -17.62
N HIS A 426 19.81 -4.28 -16.46
CA HIS A 426 19.75 -3.31 -15.38
C HIS A 426 20.86 -3.64 -14.37
N LYS A 427 21.69 -2.64 -14.04
CA LYS A 427 22.78 -2.79 -13.08
C LYS A 427 22.35 -2.21 -11.72
N ILE A 428 22.32 -3.06 -10.70
CA ILE A 428 22.23 -2.67 -9.29
C ILE A 428 23.65 -2.69 -8.73
N SER A 429 24.16 -1.56 -8.24
CA SER A 429 25.52 -1.49 -7.70
C SER A 429 25.54 -1.05 -6.24
N LYS A 430 26.36 -1.73 -5.44
CA LYS A 430 26.51 -1.46 -4.01
C LYS A 430 27.00 -0.04 -3.74
N ASP A 431 27.94 0.46 -4.54
CA ASP A 431 28.44 1.83 -4.45
C ASP A 431 27.36 2.88 -4.72
N SER A 432 26.47 2.63 -5.69
CA SER A 432 25.30 3.50 -5.91
C SER A 432 24.36 3.45 -4.72
N LEU A 433 24.01 2.24 -4.25
CA LEU A 433 23.07 2.06 -3.14
C LEU A 433 23.57 2.70 -1.83
N LYS A 434 24.88 2.66 -1.58
CA LYS A 434 25.49 3.29 -0.39
C LYS A 434 25.15 4.77 -0.25
N LYS A 435 25.08 5.48 -1.37
CA LYS A 435 24.74 6.91 -1.39
C LYS A 435 23.23 7.13 -1.44
N ILE A 436 22.52 6.35 -2.25
CA ILE A 436 21.13 6.66 -2.60
C ILE A 436 20.13 6.15 -1.56
N ILE A 437 20.41 5.06 -0.84
CA ILE A 437 19.47 4.51 0.16
C ILE A 437 19.17 5.53 1.28
N PRO A 438 20.17 6.15 1.95
CA PRO A 438 19.89 7.17 2.96
C PRO A 438 19.06 8.33 2.41
N ASP A 439 19.44 8.89 1.26
CA ASP A 439 18.74 10.00 0.62
C ASP A 439 17.29 9.63 0.27
N THR A 440 17.08 8.41 -0.24
CA THR A 440 15.76 7.90 -0.61
C THR A 440 14.88 7.68 0.60
N LEU A 441 15.41 7.09 1.67
CA LEU A 441 14.64 6.90 2.89
C LEU A 441 14.29 8.23 3.53
N LYS A 442 15.22 9.18 3.57
CA LYS A 442 14.94 10.53 4.06
C LYS A 442 13.85 11.23 3.26
N ALA A 443 13.89 11.12 1.93
CA ALA A 443 12.90 11.69 1.04
C ALA A 443 11.52 11.00 1.13
N LEU A 444 11.51 9.68 1.38
CA LEU A 444 10.27 8.94 1.65
C LEU A 444 9.72 9.31 3.03
N SER A 445 10.54 9.17 4.08
CA SER A 445 10.19 9.39 5.47
C SER A 445 11.43 9.50 6.37
N SER A 446 11.61 10.67 6.99
CA SER A 446 12.65 10.88 8.02
C SER A 446 12.53 9.91 9.20
N LYS A 447 11.33 9.37 9.43
CA LYS A 447 11.05 8.40 10.49
C LYS A 447 11.72 7.06 10.23
N LEU A 448 11.64 6.58 8.98
CA LEU A 448 12.27 5.33 8.55
C LEU A 448 13.80 5.46 8.54
N GLU A 449 14.33 6.62 8.11
CA GLU A 449 15.77 6.91 8.15
C GLU A 449 16.33 6.79 9.58
N THR A 450 15.60 7.32 10.58
CA THR A 450 16.04 7.33 11.98
C THR A 450 16.30 5.91 12.50
N ILE A 451 15.44 4.95 12.16
CA ILE A 451 15.57 3.54 12.59
C ILE A 451 16.84 2.88 12.06
N ILE A 452 17.31 3.27 10.88
CA ILE A 452 18.56 2.73 10.33
C ILE A 452 19.76 3.18 11.16
N SER A 453 19.69 4.39 11.71
CA SER A 453 20.76 5.00 12.51
C SER A 453 20.79 4.59 13.99
N LEU A 454 19.72 3.95 14.49
CA LEU A 454 19.65 3.36 15.85
C LEU A 454 20.64 2.21 16.00
#